data_AF-A0A952AUL0-F1
#
_entry.id   AF-A0A952AUL0-F1
#
_cell.length_a   1.000
_cell.length_b   1.000
_cell.length_c   1.000
_cell.angle_alpha   90.00
_cell.angle_beta   90.00
_cell.angle_gamma   90.00
#
_symmetry.space_group_name_H-M   'P 1'
#
loop_
_entity.id
_entity.type
_entity.pdbx_description
1 polymer ?
#
loop_
_entity_poly.entity_id
_entity_poly.type
_entity_poly.pdbx_seq_one_letter_code
_entity_poly.pdbx_strand_id
1 'polypeptide(L)'
;SPGEPAESDQPAETAEPGKSAPPPPRLSRADRDAYERQRNRFSACGRCGYFIADCRLYLGEAALQSAILAARDGWLRLEGDATFHRLATNAYGIDLDMDFDSFDGLCPECHRRFVLVNRESGVTSLKIRL
;
A
#
# COMPACT_ATOMS: atom_id res chain seq x y z
N SER A 1 -55.41 -18.34 -10.69
CA SER A 1 -54.15 -18.48 -9.91
C SER A 1 -53.45 -19.75 -10.34
N PRO A 2 -52.11 -19.79 -10.46
CA PRO A 2 -51.11 -19.22 -9.55
C PRO A 2 -50.42 -17.99 -10.17
N GLY A 3 -49.88 -17.00 -9.46
CA GLY A 3 -49.37 -16.96 -8.09
C GLY A 3 -48.00 -16.27 -8.20
N GLU A 4 -47.96 -14.96 -7.98
CA GLU A 4 -46.71 -14.19 -7.88
C GLU A 4 -45.84 -14.74 -6.73
N PRO A 5 -44.52 -14.76 -6.89
CA PRO A 5 -43.62 -14.55 -5.78
C PRO A 5 -43.08 -13.12 -5.83
N ALA A 6 -43.56 -12.30 -4.90
CA ALA A 6 -42.83 -11.15 -4.40
C ALA A 6 -41.64 -11.67 -3.60
N GLU A 7 -40.41 -11.29 -3.98
CA GLU A 7 -39.24 -11.56 -3.15
C GLU A 7 -38.36 -10.30 -3.05
N SER A 8 -38.67 -9.55 -2.00
CA SER A 8 -37.76 -8.85 -1.09
C SER A 8 -36.49 -8.22 -1.68
N ASP A 9 -36.64 -6.93 -2.02
CA ASP A 9 -35.58 -5.93 -1.97
C ASP A 9 -35.03 -5.86 -0.52
N GLN A 10 -33.94 -6.56 -0.24
CA GLN A 10 -33.17 -6.33 0.99
C GLN A 10 -32.31 -5.08 0.77
N PRO A 11 -32.50 -3.99 1.54
CA PRO A 11 -31.55 -2.90 1.53
C PRO A 11 -30.22 -3.43 2.07
N ALA A 12 -29.18 -3.32 1.23
CA ALA A 12 -27.81 -3.58 1.62
C ALA A 12 -27.50 -2.84 2.93
N GLU A 13 -27.19 -3.64 3.95
CA GLU A 13 -26.72 -3.22 5.26
C GLU A 13 -25.63 -2.16 5.07
N THR A 14 -25.94 -0.95 5.55
CA THR A 14 -25.03 0.19 5.50
C THR A 14 -23.81 -0.19 6.34
N ALA A 15 -22.68 -0.44 5.67
CA ALA A 15 -21.39 -0.63 6.31
C ALA A 15 -21.17 0.54 7.29
N GLU A 16 -21.07 0.22 8.57
CA GLU A 16 -20.82 1.21 9.61
C GLU A 16 -19.57 2.03 9.25
N PRO A 17 -19.59 3.37 9.39
CA PRO A 17 -18.43 4.19 9.10
C PRO A 17 -17.31 3.76 10.03
N GLY A 18 -16.29 3.13 9.44
CA GLY A 18 -15.13 2.59 10.13
C GLY A 18 -14.58 3.62 11.11
N LYS A 19 -14.38 3.18 12.36
CA LYS A 19 -13.71 3.93 13.42
C LYS A 19 -12.56 4.74 12.81
N SER A 20 -12.71 6.06 12.79
CA SER A 20 -11.71 6.97 12.28
C SER A 20 -10.37 6.64 12.94
N ALA A 21 -9.41 6.17 12.15
CA ALA A 21 -8.09 5.86 12.65
C ALA A 21 -7.54 7.10 13.38
N PRO A 22 -6.83 6.92 14.51
CA PRO A 22 -6.28 8.04 15.26
C PRO A 22 -5.42 8.91 14.34
N PRO A 23 -5.48 10.26 14.49
CA PRO A 23 -4.73 11.16 13.65
C PRO A 23 -3.23 10.85 13.75
N PRO A 24 -2.48 11.01 12.65
CA PRO A 24 -1.06 10.71 12.65
C PRO A 24 -0.34 11.54 13.70
N PRO A 25 0.64 10.94 14.41
CA PRO A 25 1.41 11.68 15.40
C PRO A 25 2.15 12.84 14.74
N ARG A 26 2.12 14.00 15.39
CA ARG A 26 2.86 15.18 14.92
C ARG A 26 4.35 14.89 14.98
N LEU A 27 5.01 14.99 13.83
CA LEU A 27 6.45 14.79 13.72
C LEU A 27 7.24 15.99 14.25
N SER A 28 8.36 15.70 14.92
CA SER A 28 9.41 16.69 15.17
C SER A 28 9.96 17.25 13.85
N ARG A 29 10.68 18.37 13.90
CA ARG A 29 11.31 18.91 12.68
C ARG A 29 12.28 17.91 12.05
N ALA A 30 13.13 17.28 12.86
CA ALA A 30 14.10 16.30 12.39
C ALA A 30 13.42 15.08 11.77
N ASP A 31 12.32 14.61 12.36
CA ASP A 31 11.56 13.48 11.82
C ASP A 31 10.81 13.86 10.55
N ARG A 32 10.31 15.09 10.43
CA ARG A 32 9.69 15.57 9.19
C ARG A 32 10.70 15.59 8.05
N ASP A 33 11.88 16.14 8.27
CA ASP A 33 12.94 16.17 7.25
C ASP A 33 13.37 14.74 6.87
N ALA A 34 13.45 13.83 7.85
CA ALA A 34 13.74 12.42 7.59
C ALA A 34 12.63 11.72 6.80
N TYR A 35 11.37 11.95 7.19
CA TYR A 35 10.20 11.43 6.51
C TYR A 35 10.14 11.89 5.05
N GLU A 36 10.31 13.19 4.79
CA GLU A 36 10.29 13.73 3.43
C GLU A 36 11.40 13.14 2.56
N ARG A 37 12.63 13.02 3.09
CA ARG A 37 13.73 12.36 2.38
C ARG A 37 13.40 10.92 2.01
N GLN A 38 12.88 10.14 2.96
CA GLN A 38 12.55 8.73 2.71
C GLN A 38 11.34 8.60 1.78
N ARG A 39 10.29 9.38 1.98
CA ARG A 39 9.13 9.40 1.07
C ARG A 39 9.56 9.70 -0.36
N ASN A 40 10.42 10.70 -0.57
CA ASN A 40 10.92 11.06 -1.90
C ASN A 40 11.80 9.96 -2.53
N ARG A 41 12.45 9.12 -1.71
CA ARG A 41 13.14 7.91 -2.20
C ARG A 41 12.15 6.92 -2.83
N PHE A 42 10.99 6.73 -2.19
CA PHE A 42 9.96 5.80 -2.63
C PHE A 42 8.99 6.36 -3.68
N SER A 43 8.86 7.68 -3.79
CA SER A 43 7.95 8.37 -4.73
C SER A 43 8.71 9.14 -5.82
N ALA A 44 9.55 8.41 -6.56
CA ALA A 44 10.47 8.99 -7.56
C ALA A 44 9.81 9.61 -8.81
N CYS A 45 8.61 9.15 -9.14
CA CYS A 45 7.88 9.47 -10.36
C CYS A 45 6.37 9.30 -10.11
N GLY A 46 5.53 9.55 -11.11
CA GLY A 46 4.07 9.45 -11.00
C GLY A 46 3.61 8.09 -10.50
N ARG A 47 4.08 7.00 -11.11
CA ARG A 47 3.72 5.62 -10.73
C ARG A 47 4.24 5.22 -9.35
N CYS A 48 5.47 5.60 -9.01
CA CYS A 48 6.03 5.37 -7.68
C CYS A 48 5.25 6.14 -6.60
N GLY A 49 4.86 7.39 -6.90
CA GLY A 49 4.01 8.20 -6.03
C GLY A 49 2.61 7.61 -5.89
N TYR A 50 2.02 7.11 -6.97
CA TYR A 50 0.74 6.44 -6.98
C TYR A 50 0.72 5.20 -6.08
N PHE A 51 1.73 4.33 -6.18
CA PHE A 51 1.86 3.17 -5.28
C PHE A 51 1.89 3.58 -3.79
N ILE A 52 2.67 4.61 -3.45
CA ILE A 52 2.77 5.10 -2.07
C ILE A 52 1.46 5.74 -1.59
N ALA A 53 0.73 6.42 -2.48
CA ALA A 53 -0.59 6.95 -2.18
C ALA A 53 -1.61 5.82 -1.91
N ASP A 54 -1.61 4.77 -2.73
CA ASP A 54 -2.45 3.59 -2.51
C ASP A 54 -2.11 2.89 -1.18
N CYS A 55 -0.82 2.76 -0.86
CA CYS A 55 -0.39 2.24 0.45
C CYS A 55 -0.90 3.11 1.60
N ARG A 56 -0.94 4.44 1.43
CA ARG A 56 -1.49 5.36 2.45
C ARG A 56 -2.98 5.13 2.66
N LEU A 57 -3.74 4.91 1.59
CA LEU A 57 -5.17 4.65 1.66
C LEU A 57 -5.46 3.30 2.34
N TYR A 58 -4.69 2.27 2.02
CA TYR A 58 -4.88 0.93 2.57
C TYR A 58 -4.43 0.81 4.04
N LEU A 59 -3.24 1.34 4.39
CA LEU A 59 -2.68 1.24 5.74
C LEU A 59 -3.16 2.34 6.70
N GLY A 60 -3.58 3.47 6.15
CA GLY A 60 -3.72 4.71 6.90
C GLY A 60 -2.41 5.49 7.05
N GLU A 61 -2.55 6.79 7.31
CA GLU A 61 -1.42 7.74 7.32
C GLU A 61 -0.39 7.46 8.43
N ALA A 62 -0.85 7.13 9.63
CA ALA A 62 0.03 6.89 10.78
C ALA A 62 0.93 5.66 10.56
N ALA A 63 0.37 4.58 10.01
CA ALA A 63 1.09 3.34 9.72
C ALA A 63 2.13 3.57 8.61
N LEU A 64 1.74 4.21 7.50
CA LEU A 64 2.67 4.52 6.42
C LEU A 64 3.79 5.48 6.89
N GLN A 65 3.47 6.49 7.69
CA GLN A 65 4.46 7.42 8.25
C GLN A 65 5.51 6.68 9.09
N SER A 66 5.06 5.76 9.94
CA SER A 66 5.93 4.94 10.78
C SER A 66 6.82 4.02 9.95
N ALA A 67 6.25 3.35 8.94
CA ALA A 67 6.98 2.50 8.00
C ALA A 67 8.07 3.27 7.23
N ILE A 68 7.75 4.46 6.73
CA ILE A 68 8.70 5.32 5.99
C ILE A 68 9.84 5.77 6.91
N LEU A 69 9.56 6.15 8.16
CA LEU A 69 10.59 6.55 9.12
C LEU A 69 11.49 5.39 9.55
N ALA A 70 10.94 4.18 9.61
CA ALA A 70 11.69 2.95 9.92
C ALA A 70 12.56 2.46 8.75
N ALA A 71 12.29 2.89 7.51
CA ALA A 71 12.97 2.46 6.29
C ALA A 71 14.41 3.03 6.12
N ARG A 72 15.14 3.24 7.21
CA ARG A 72 16.51 3.80 7.20
C ARG A 72 17.52 2.91 6.47
N ASP A 73 17.25 1.61 6.42
CA ASP A 73 18.03 0.60 5.70
C ASP A 73 17.61 0.45 4.22
N GLY A 74 16.69 1.30 3.75
CA GLY A 74 16.18 1.31 2.37
C GLY A 74 15.09 0.28 2.12
N TRP A 75 14.61 -0.44 3.14
CA TRP A 75 13.46 -1.34 3.06
C TRP A 75 12.24 -0.69 3.72
N LEU A 76 11.22 -0.43 2.90
CA LEU A 76 9.89 -0.06 3.38
C LEU A 76 9.14 -1.35 3.73
N ARG A 77 8.77 -1.50 5.00
CA ARG A 77 8.04 -2.67 5.50
C ARG A 77 6.59 -2.27 5.68
N LEU A 78 5.70 -2.93 4.93
CA LEU A 78 4.28 -2.67 4.89
C LEU A 78 3.57 -3.88 5.51
N GLU A 79 2.98 -3.68 6.67
CA GLU A 79 2.24 -4.74 7.38
C GLU A 79 0.85 -4.87 6.77
N GLY A 80 0.52 -6.02 6.18
CA GLY A 80 -0.77 -6.24 5.52
C GLY A 80 -0.78 -7.49 4.66
N ASP A 81 -1.74 -7.60 3.77
CA ASP A 81 -1.99 -8.84 3.03
C ASP A 81 -1.59 -8.74 1.54
N ALA A 82 -2.02 -9.74 0.75
CA ALA A 82 -1.82 -9.81 -0.69
C ALA A 82 -2.39 -8.60 -1.47
N THR A 83 -3.14 -7.71 -0.82
CA THR A 83 -3.56 -6.42 -1.39
C THR A 83 -2.38 -5.65 -1.95
N PHE A 84 -1.20 -5.69 -1.33
CA PHE A 84 -0.01 -5.00 -1.87
C PHE A 84 0.41 -5.51 -3.25
N HIS A 85 0.11 -6.76 -3.61
CA HIS A 85 0.35 -7.28 -4.95
C HIS A 85 -0.55 -6.55 -5.95
N ARG A 86 -1.85 -6.48 -5.66
CA ARG A 86 -2.81 -5.73 -6.48
C ARG A 86 -2.42 -4.26 -6.61
N LEU A 87 -1.99 -3.61 -5.52
CA LEU A 87 -1.54 -2.22 -5.55
C LEU A 87 -0.30 -2.05 -6.44
N ALA A 88 0.65 -2.99 -6.37
CA ALA A 88 1.84 -2.98 -7.22
C ALA A 88 1.50 -3.23 -8.69
N THR A 89 0.60 -4.18 -8.98
CA THR A 89 0.06 -4.43 -10.32
C THR A 89 -0.59 -3.18 -10.89
N ASN A 90 -1.43 -2.49 -10.11
CA ASN A 90 -2.08 -1.25 -10.55
C ASN A 90 -1.06 -0.14 -10.84
N ALA A 91 -0.09 0.06 -9.94
CA ALA A 91 0.89 1.13 -10.06
C ALA A 91 1.91 0.89 -11.18
N TYR A 92 2.40 -0.34 -11.30
CA TYR A 92 3.52 -0.68 -12.19
C TYR A 92 3.10 -1.43 -13.45
N GLY A 93 1.83 -1.84 -13.57
CA GLY A 93 1.31 -2.58 -14.72
C GLY A 93 1.93 -3.97 -14.86
N ILE A 94 2.32 -4.58 -13.73
CA ILE A 94 2.98 -5.90 -13.68
C ILE A 94 1.95 -6.97 -13.36
N ASP A 95 2.05 -8.11 -14.03
CA ASP A 95 1.29 -9.29 -13.65
C ASP A 95 2.05 -10.04 -12.56
N LEU A 96 1.40 -10.15 -11.41
CA LEU A 96 1.95 -10.77 -10.21
C LEU A 96 1.04 -11.94 -9.87
N ASP A 97 1.45 -13.15 -10.24
CA ASP A 97 0.76 -14.37 -9.80
C ASP A 97 0.69 -14.42 -8.27
N MET A 98 -0.33 -15.06 -7.70
CA MET A 98 -0.58 -14.98 -6.25
C MET A 98 0.48 -15.69 -5.38
N ASP A 99 1.43 -16.41 -5.98
CA ASP A 99 2.33 -17.34 -5.29
C ASP A 99 3.83 -16.98 -5.36
N PHE A 100 4.21 -15.73 -5.64
CA PHE A 100 5.64 -15.36 -5.59
C PHE A 100 6.10 -15.01 -4.17
N ASP A 101 7.23 -15.58 -3.75
CA ASP A 101 7.90 -15.19 -2.50
C ASP A 101 8.62 -13.84 -2.64
N SER A 102 9.18 -13.60 -3.83
CA SER A 102 9.84 -12.34 -4.17
C SER A 102 9.66 -11.99 -5.63
N PHE A 103 9.40 -10.72 -5.89
CA PHE A 103 9.33 -10.15 -7.22
C PHE A 103 10.38 -9.05 -7.37
N ASP A 104 11.05 -9.04 -8.51
CA ASP A 104 12.06 -8.06 -8.86
C ASP A 104 11.73 -7.45 -10.21
N GLY A 105 11.39 -6.15 -10.21
CA GLY A 105 10.90 -5.45 -11.39
C GLY A 105 11.47 -4.06 -11.54
N LEU A 106 11.14 -3.42 -12.65
CA LEU A 106 11.50 -2.04 -12.95
C LEU A 106 10.23 -1.20 -13.04
N CYS A 107 10.23 0.00 -12.46
CA CYS A 107 9.15 0.94 -12.70
C CYS A 107 9.15 1.34 -14.18
N PRO A 108 8.02 1.25 -14.91
CA PRO A 108 8.00 1.56 -16.34
C PRO A 108 8.13 3.06 -16.65
N GLU A 109 8.08 3.93 -15.63
CA GLU A 109 8.22 5.38 -15.81
C GLU A 109 9.64 5.86 -15.48
N CYS A 110 10.20 5.47 -14.33
CA CYS A 110 11.52 5.94 -13.90
C CYS A 110 12.64 4.88 -13.99
N HIS A 111 12.32 3.66 -14.42
CA HIS A 111 13.23 2.52 -14.50
C HIS A 111 13.96 2.15 -13.20
N ARG A 112 13.55 2.70 -12.05
CA ARG A 112 14.08 2.27 -10.76
C ARG A 112 13.68 0.83 -10.48
N ARG A 113 14.66 0.04 -10.05
CA ARG A 113 14.44 -1.36 -9.68
C ARG A 113 13.74 -1.42 -8.32
N PHE A 114 12.67 -2.19 -8.24
CA PHE A 114 11.98 -2.47 -6.99
C PHE A 114 11.93 -3.96 -6.73
N VAL A 115 12.02 -4.30 -5.44
CA VAL A 115 11.89 -5.68 -4.97
C VAL A 115 10.72 -5.71 -3.99
N LEU A 116 9.75 -6.57 -4.27
CA LEU A 116 8.64 -6.91 -3.39
C LEU A 116 8.92 -8.29 -2.81
N VAL A 117 8.85 -8.43 -1.50
CA VAL A 117 8.98 -9.72 -0.82
C VAL A 117 7.73 -9.92 0.00
N ASN A 118 6.99 -10.99 -0.28
CA ASN A 118 5.90 -11.44 0.56
C ASN A 118 6.47 -12.40 1.61
N ARG A 119 6.16 -12.15 2.88
CA ARG A 119 6.61 -13.01 3.98
C ARG A 119 5.41 -13.73 4.54
N GLU A 120 5.59 -15.01 4.88
CA GLU A 120 4.57 -15.85 5.54
C GLU A 120 3.95 -15.21 6.80
N SER A 121 4.65 -14.24 7.42
CA SER A 121 4.16 -13.46 8.55
C SER A 121 3.10 -12.39 8.21
N GLY A 122 2.67 -12.26 6.94
CA GLY A 122 1.77 -11.17 6.51
C GLY A 122 2.46 -9.80 6.47
N VAL A 123 3.76 -9.76 6.12
CA VAL A 123 4.50 -8.50 5.96
C VAL A 123 5.06 -8.42 4.56
N THR A 124 4.57 -7.47 3.79
CA THR A 124 5.11 -7.16 2.46
C THR A 124 6.25 -6.16 2.61
N SER A 125 7.44 -6.52 2.13
CA SER A 125 8.60 -5.63 2.14
C SER A 125 8.88 -5.10 0.73
N LEU A 126 8.95 -3.77 0.59
CA LEU A 126 9.36 -3.08 -0.61
C LEU A 126 10.77 -2.52 -0.45
N LYS A 127 11.63 -2.74 -1.44
CA LYS A 127 12.89 -2.00 -1.59
C LYS A 127 12.98 -1.36 -2.95
N ILE A 128 13.25 -0.06 -2.99
CA ILE A 128 13.62 0.63 -4.23
C ILE A 128 15.14 0.82 -4.25
N ARG A 129 15.77 0.26 -5.29
CA ARG A 129 17.17 0.48 -5.63
C ARG A 129 17.23 1.66 -6.61
N LEU A 130 18.15 2.57 -6.32
CA LEU A 130 18.48 3.70 -7.18
C LEU A 130 19.35 3.23 -8.34
#